data_AF-A0A377TGZ2-F1
#
_entry.id   AF-A0A377TGZ2-F1
#
_cell.length_a   1.000
_cell.length_b   1.000
_cell.length_c   1.000
_cell.angle_alpha   90.00
_cell.angle_beta   90.00
_cell.angle_gamma   90.00
#
_symmetry.space_group_name_H-M   'P 1'
#
loop_
_entity.id
_entity.type
_entity.pdbx_description
1 polymer ?
#
loop_
_entity_poly.entity_id
_entity_poly.type
_entity_poly.pdbx_seq_one_letter_code
_entity_poly.pdbx_strand_id
1 'polypeptide(L)' 'MSYSTFRLGANDATKEPMFLGQSVNVARYDQQKYRDFEKLIENSSPSSGARKKST' A
#
# COMPACT_ATOMS: atom_id res chain seq x y z
N MET A 1 -22.39 -5.77 -5.42
CA MET A 1 -21.13 -5.10 -5.00
C MET A 1 -21.42 -3.61 -4.90
N SER A 2 -21.53 -3.05 -3.69
CA SER A 2 -21.60 -1.60 -3.53
C SER A 2 -20.20 -1.04 -3.27
N TYR A 3 -19.84 0.03 -3.97
CA TYR A 3 -18.62 0.79 -3.69
C TYR A 3 -18.79 1.50 -2.35
N SER A 4 -17.80 1.38 -1.47
CA SER A 4 -17.73 2.11 -0.21
C SER A 4 -16.35 2.69 -0.06
N THR A 5 -16.27 3.93 0.40
CA THR A 5 -14.99 4.58 0.72
C THR A 5 -14.32 3.97 1.95
N PHE A 6 -15.12 3.39 2.85
CA PHE A 6 -14.65 2.69 4.04
C PHE A 6 -15.62 1.56 4.40
N ARG A 7 -15.13 0.34 4.69
CA ARG A 7 -15.96 -0.75 5.23
C ARG A 7 -15.60 -1.01 6.69
N LEU A 8 -16.62 -1.34 7.49
CA LEU A 8 -16.43 -1.63 8.92
C LEU A 8 -15.96 -3.07 9.18
N GLY A 9 -16.18 -3.99 8.23
CA GLY A 9 -15.79 -5.39 8.39
C GLY A 9 -14.27 -5.58 8.36
N ALA A 10 -13.74 -6.40 9.26
CA ALA A 10 -12.32 -6.77 9.22
C ALA A 10 -12.03 -7.66 8.00
N ASN A 11 -11.05 -7.27 7.21
CA ASN A 11 -10.55 -8.03 6.06
C ASN A 11 -9.02 -8.12 6.07
N ASP A 12 -8.49 -9.23 5.57
CA ASP A 12 -7.05 -9.45 5.47
C ASP A 12 -6.54 -8.97 4.11
N ALA A 13 -6.01 -7.73 4.08
CA ALA A 13 -5.51 -7.07 2.87
C ALA A 13 -4.38 -7.86 2.17
N THR A 14 -3.69 -8.78 2.84
CA THR A 14 -2.62 -9.59 2.23
C THR A 14 -3.16 -10.77 1.42
N LYS A 15 -4.42 -11.15 1.62
CA LYS A 15 -5.08 -12.27 0.92
C LYS A 15 -5.97 -11.80 -0.21
N GLU A 16 -6.47 -10.58 -0.16
CA GLU A 16 -7.34 -10.00 -1.19
C GLU A 16 -6.70 -9.97 -2.59
N PRO A 17 -7.49 -10.17 -3.66
CA PRO A 17 -7.02 -9.94 -5.02
C PRO A 17 -6.78 -8.44 -5.26
N MET A 18 -5.90 -8.12 -6.22
CA MET A 18 -5.53 -6.74 -6.52
C MET A 18 -6.70 -5.91 -7.08
N PHE A 19 -7.61 -6.56 -7.81
CA PHE A 19 -8.76 -5.95 -8.44
C PHE A 19 -10.02 -6.74 -8.13
N LEU A 20 -11.17 -6.05 -8.15
CA LEU A 20 -12.51 -6.63 -7.93
C LEU A 20 -12.71 -7.32 -6.56
N GLY A 21 -11.75 -7.14 -5.64
CA GLY A 21 -11.85 -7.56 -4.24
C GLY A 21 -12.62 -6.56 -3.38
N GLN A 22 -12.46 -6.69 -2.06
CA GLN A 22 -13.01 -5.69 -1.15
C GLN A 22 -12.23 -4.38 -1.20
N SER A 23 -12.92 -3.24 -1.10
CA SER A 23 -12.29 -1.93 -0.95
C SER A 23 -11.40 -1.90 0.30
N VAL A 24 -10.30 -1.14 0.23
CA VAL A 24 -9.37 -1.00 1.35
C VAL A 24 -10.03 -0.21 2.48
N ASN A 25 -9.90 -0.72 3.71
CA ASN A 25 -10.43 -0.03 4.89
C ASN A 25 -9.34 0.81 5.56
N VAL A 26 -8.14 0.25 5.73
CA VAL A 26 -7.01 0.92 6.39
C VAL A 26 -5.83 0.99 5.43
N ALA A 27 -5.34 2.22 5.16
CA ALA A 27 -4.12 2.44 4.39
C ALA A 27 -2.91 2.16 5.29
N ARG A 28 -2.27 1.01 5.09
CA ARG A 28 -1.11 0.55 5.87
C ARG A 28 0.06 0.19 4.95
N TYR A 29 1.28 0.46 5.41
CA TYR A 29 2.52 0.24 4.65
C TYR A 29 3.48 -0.74 5.34
N ASP A 30 3.16 -1.26 6.53
CA ASP A 30 3.97 -2.24 7.25
C ASP A 30 3.96 -3.63 6.57
N GLN A 31 2.78 -4.03 6.08
CA GLN A 31 2.55 -5.33 5.45
C GLN A 31 1.98 -5.15 4.06
N GLN A 32 2.60 -5.80 3.07
CA GLN A 32 2.13 -5.77 1.68
C GLN A 32 2.18 -7.16 1.07
N LYS A 33 1.16 -7.46 0.26
CA LYS A 33 1.11 -8.67 -0.57
C LYS A 33 2.18 -8.66 -1.67
N TYR A 34 2.45 -7.48 -2.24
CA TYR A 34 3.40 -7.28 -3.34
C TYR A 34 4.37 -6.16 -2.97
N ARG A 35 5.59 -6.54 -2.58
CA ARG A 35 6.62 -5.61 -2.08
C ARG A 35 7.20 -4.69 -3.15
N ASP A 36 7.05 -5.03 -4.43
CA ASP A 36 7.59 -4.21 -5.52
C ASP A 36 6.85 -2.88 -5.68
N PHE A 37 5.56 -2.81 -5.34
CA PHE A 37 4.82 -1.55 -5.41
C PHE A 37 5.26 -0.55 -4.36
N GLU A 38 5.67 -0.98 -3.16
CA GLU A 38 6.26 -0.08 -2.17
C GLU A 38 7.57 0.52 -2.68
N LYS A 39 8.44 -0.30 -3.28
CA LYS A 39 9.68 0.19 -3.89
C LYS A 39 9.42 1.19 -5.00
N LEU A 40 8.40 0.97 -5.83
CA LEU A 40 7.99 1.91 -6.88
C LEU A 40 7.46 3.22 -6.28
N ILE A 41 6.64 3.15 -5.22
CA ILE A 41 6.15 4.33 -4.50
C ILE A 41 7.32 5.11 -3.89
N GLU A 42 8.27 4.42 -3.24
CA GLU A 42 9.46 5.01 -2.64
C GLU A 42 10.36 5.69 -3.67
N ASN A 43 10.60 5.03 -4.81
CA ASN A 43 11.39 5.58 -5.92
C ASN A 43 10.69 6.76 -6.61
N SER A 44 9.35 6.75 -6.65
CA SER A 44 8.57 7.85 -7.23
C SER A 44 8.45 9.06 -6.31
N SER A 45 8.66 8.88 -5.00
CA SER A 45 8.64 9.98 -4.03
C SER A 45 9.95 10.75 -4.14
N PRO A 46 9.94 12.03 -4.56
CA PRO A 46 11.15 12.83 -4.76
C PRO A 46 11.91 13.13 -3.44
N SER A 47 11.41 12.67 -2.29
CA SER A 47 11.92 13.00 -0.95
C SER A 47 12.99 12.04 -0.39
N SER A 48 13.26 10.88 -1.00
CA SER A 48 14.10 9.83 -0.37
C SER A 48 15.59 9.84 -0.78
N GLY A 49 16.01 10.69 -1.73
CA GLY A 49 17.36 10.68 -2.31
C GLY A 49 18.44 11.52 -1.60
N ALA A 50 18.11 12.34 -0.61
CA ALA A 50 19.04 13.35 -0.07
C ALA A 50 19.64 13.01 1.30
N ARG A 51 20.05 11.76 1.56
CA ARG A 51 20.82 11.46 2.77
C ARG A 51 21.60 10.16 2.69
N LYS A 52 22.72 10.16 1.96
CA LYS A 52 23.95 9.40 2.29
C LYS A 52 25.03 9.65 1.24
N LYS A 53 25.93 10.58 1.55
CA LYS A 53 27.38 10.53 1.28
C LYS A 53 28.01 11.84 1.79
N SER A 54 28.33 11.86 3.08
CA SER A 54 29.31 12.76 3.69
C SER A 54 30.20 11.88 4.55
N THR A 55 31.24 11.37 3.90
CA THR A 55 32.50 10.85 4.47
C THR A 55 33.56 11.18 3.44
#